data_AF-A0AAW2L7S1-F1
#
_entry.id   AF-A0AAW2L7S1-F1
#
_cell.length_a   1.000
_cell.length_b   1.000
_cell.length_c   1.000
_cell.angle_alpha   90.00
_cell.angle_beta   90.00
_cell.angle_gamma   90.00
#
_symmetry.space_group_name_H-M   'P 1'
#
loop_
_entity.id
_entity.type
_entity.pdbx_description
1 polymer ?
#
loop_
_entity_poly.entity_id
_entity_poly.type
_entity_poly.pdbx_seq_one_letter_code
_entity_poly.pdbx_strand_id
1 'polypeptide(L)'
;MAALLPSTLSIQKESKAIAIKETSLFGAALPTSLKAEFSPCFNKELRKKLSIGPIKAQTAATTPAVNQPSEKKTLRKGTAIITGASSGLGLATAKSLAETGKWHVIMACRNFLKAEKAAKSAGIPKENYTVMHLDLASLESVRQFVDTFRRSGRPLDVLVCNAAVYFPTAKEPTFTADGFELSVGTNHLGHFLLSRLLLDDLKQSDYPQRRLIIVGSITGNTNTLAGNVPPKANLGDLRGLAGGLNGVGSSSMIDGGEFDGAKAYKDSKVCNMLTMQEFHRRYHEETGVSFASLYPGCIAETGLFREHIPLFRLLFPPFQKYITKGYVSEDEAGKRLAQVVSDPSLSKSGVYWSWNNNSSSFENQLSKEASDAEKARKLWEVSEKLVGLA
;
A
#
# COMPACT_ATOMS: atom_id res chain seq x y z
N MET A 1 43.23 48.16 -27.57
CA MET A 1 42.41 49.39 -27.65
C MET A 1 40.99 49.01 -27.28
N ALA A 2 40.62 49.22 -26.01
CA ALA A 2 39.77 50.33 -25.54
C ALA A 2 38.28 49.88 -25.55
N ALA A 3 37.74 49.33 -24.45
CA ALA A 3 37.30 49.98 -23.20
C ALA A 3 35.99 50.78 -23.36
N LEU A 4 34.96 50.43 -22.56
CA LEU A 4 34.26 51.33 -21.62
C LEU A 4 32.90 50.73 -21.15
N LEU A 5 32.87 50.28 -19.90
CA LEU A 5 31.76 50.48 -18.92
C LEU A 5 31.83 51.96 -18.44
N PRO A 6 30.80 52.60 -17.82
CA PRO A 6 30.01 52.16 -16.64
C PRO A 6 28.50 52.59 -16.76
N SER A 7 27.56 52.56 -15.80
CA SER A 7 27.58 52.78 -14.36
C SER A 7 26.23 52.42 -13.70
N THR A 8 26.33 52.19 -12.40
CA THR A 8 25.33 51.96 -11.33
C THR A 8 24.28 53.05 -11.11
N LEU A 9 23.11 52.68 -10.60
CA LEU A 9 22.21 53.58 -9.86
C LEU A 9 21.55 52.85 -8.69
N SER A 10 21.90 53.29 -7.48
CA SER A 10 21.26 52.96 -6.21
C SER A 10 20.24 54.06 -5.86
N ILE A 11 19.11 53.69 -5.27
CA ILE A 11 18.23 54.63 -4.55
C ILE A 11 17.82 53.97 -3.24
N GLN A 12 18.30 54.56 -2.13
CA GLN A 12 17.76 54.47 -0.79
C GLN A 12 16.95 55.74 -0.50
N LYS A 13 15.80 55.57 0.15
CA LYS A 13 15.13 56.47 1.10
C LYS A 13 13.81 55.79 1.49
N GLU A 14 13.22 55.90 2.68
CA GLU A 14 13.59 56.39 4.00
C GLU A 14 12.38 55.98 4.89
N SER A 15 12.64 55.73 6.16
CA SER A 15 11.69 55.48 7.23
C SER A 15 10.47 56.41 7.31
N LYS A 16 9.30 55.86 7.68
CA LYS A 16 8.34 56.54 8.58
C LYS A 16 7.72 55.55 9.57
N ALA A 17 8.03 55.77 10.84
CA ALA A 17 7.37 55.19 11.99
C ALA A 17 6.00 55.84 12.21
N ILE A 18 5.00 55.06 12.61
CA ILE A 18 3.80 55.54 13.30
C ILE A 18 3.53 54.57 14.45
N ALA A 19 3.79 55.05 15.67
CA ALA A 19 3.19 54.58 16.91
C ALA A 19 2.02 55.52 17.27
N ILE A 20 1.19 55.13 18.26
CA ILE A 20 0.00 55.78 18.90
C ILE A 20 -1.20 54.83 18.74
N LYS A 21 -1.95 54.39 19.76
CA LYS A 21 -2.04 54.69 21.21
C LYS A 21 -2.77 53.53 21.90
N GLU A 22 -2.38 53.22 23.13
CA GLU A 22 -3.26 52.58 24.12
C GLU A 22 -4.40 53.53 24.53
N THR A 23 -5.57 52.95 24.84
CA THR A 23 -6.49 53.53 25.83
C THR A 23 -7.07 52.39 26.68
N SER A 24 -6.72 52.42 27.96
CA SER A 24 -7.32 51.69 29.07
C SER A 24 -8.60 52.38 29.54
N LEU A 25 -9.52 51.65 30.20
CA LEU A 25 -10.35 52.13 31.32
C LEU A 25 -11.17 50.99 31.97
N PHE A 26 -10.70 50.57 33.15
CA PHE A 26 -11.37 50.21 34.42
C PHE A 26 -12.80 49.61 34.48
N GLY A 27 -12.95 48.60 35.37
CA GLY A 27 -14.08 48.56 36.33
C GLY A 27 -14.73 47.22 36.72
N ALA A 28 -14.15 46.51 37.70
CA ALA A 28 -14.74 45.69 38.79
C ALA A 28 -15.96 44.74 38.59
N ALA A 29 -15.80 43.45 38.97
CA ALA A 29 -16.32 42.84 40.23
C ALA A 29 -16.37 41.29 40.19
N LEU A 30 -15.98 40.67 41.30
CA LEU A 30 -16.07 39.23 41.67
C LEU A 30 -17.49 38.88 42.21
N PRO A 31 -17.94 37.60 42.20
CA PRO A 31 -17.68 36.72 43.37
C PRO A 31 -17.47 35.20 43.09
N THR A 32 -16.64 34.60 43.96
CA THR A 32 -16.69 33.28 44.68
C THR A 32 -17.69 32.20 44.19
N SER A 33 -17.48 30.88 44.24
CA SER A 33 -16.57 29.95 44.94
C SER A 33 -16.90 28.52 44.48
N LEU A 34 -15.94 27.59 44.45
CA LEU A 34 -16.11 26.23 45.01
C LEU A 34 -14.77 25.48 45.03
N LYS A 35 -14.36 25.11 46.24
CA LYS A 35 -13.20 24.28 46.61
C LYS A 35 -13.58 22.79 46.61
N ALA A 36 -12.59 21.93 46.36
CA ALA A 36 -12.23 20.71 47.13
C ALA A 36 -11.13 19.98 46.33
N GLU A 37 -9.83 20.16 46.61
CA GLU A 37 -8.98 19.56 47.66
C GLU A 37 -8.84 18.02 47.63
N PHE A 38 -7.58 17.63 47.44
CA PHE A 38 -6.99 16.29 47.34
C PHE A 38 -6.37 15.87 48.69
N SER A 39 -6.09 14.56 48.82
CA SER A 39 -5.02 13.88 49.62
C SER A 39 -5.50 13.00 50.80
N PRO A 40 -4.64 12.11 51.40
CA PRO A 40 -4.80 10.66 51.27
C PRO A 40 -4.70 9.84 52.59
N CYS A 41 -4.90 8.51 52.48
CA CYS A 41 -4.37 7.37 53.27
C CYS A 41 -4.37 7.36 54.83
N PHE A 42 -5.04 6.36 55.46
CA PHE A 42 -4.47 5.22 56.22
C PHE A 42 -5.47 4.55 57.23
N ASN A 43 -5.49 3.21 57.23
CA ASN A 43 -5.88 2.20 58.25
C ASN A 43 -7.16 2.30 59.12
N LYS A 44 -7.98 1.22 59.08
CA LYS A 44 -8.23 0.37 60.27
C LYS A 44 -8.91 -0.98 59.96
N GLU A 45 -8.38 -1.98 60.65
CA GLU A 45 -8.79 -3.35 60.98
C GLU A 45 -10.21 -3.85 60.65
N LEU A 46 -10.27 -5.12 60.18
CA LEU A 46 -11.38 -6.02 60.50
C LEU A 46 -10.92 -7.48 60.62
N ARG A 47 -11.00 -8.00 61.85
CA ARG A 47 -10.81 -9.40 62.24
C ARG A 47 -11.85 -10.30 61.57
N LYS A 48 -11.42 -11.43 60.98
CA LYS A 48 -12.28 -12.61 60.77
C LYS A 48 -11.56 -13.89 61.17
N LYS A 49 -12.30 -14.71 61.93
CA LYS A 49 -11.89 -15.92 62.66
C LYS A 49 -11.38 -17.03 61.74
N LEU A 50 -10.27 -17.65 62.13
CA LEU A 50 -9.77 -18.92 61.57
C LEU A 50 -10.60 -20.10 62.11
N SER A 51 -10.93 -21.03 61.22
CA SER A 51 -11.32 -22.40 61.53
C SER A 51 -10.17 -23.32 61.14
N ILE A 52 -9.71 -24.15 62.07
CA ILE A 52 -8.55 -25.04 61.93
C ILE A 52 -9.04 -26.43 61.51
N GLY A 53 -8.66 -26.88 60.31
CA GLY A 53 -8.74 -28.28 59.87
C GLY A 53 -7.34 -28.87 59.76
N PRO A 54 -7.13 -30.18 59.99
CA PRO A 54 -5.80 -30.77 60.10
C PRO A 54 -5.13 -30.89 58.71
N ILE A 55 -3.93 -30.30 58.60
CA ILE A 55 -3.06 -30.40 57.41
C ILE A 55 -2.23 -31.67 57.54
N LYS A 56 -2.46 -32.63 56.63
CA LYS A 56 -1.54 -33.75 56.39
C LYS A 56 -0.30 -33.22 55.65
N ALA A 57 0.87 -33.46 56.23
CA ALA A 57 2.16 -33.19 55.59
C ALA A 57 2.36 -34.14 54.39
N GLN A 58 2.65 -33.57 53.22
CA GLN A 58 3.29 -34.28 52.12
C GLN A 58 4.51 -33.48 51.68
N THR A 59 5.67 -34.11 51.80
CA THR A 59 6.97 -33.64 51.33
C THR A 59 6.99 -33.67 49.81
N ALA A 60 6.97 -32.50 49.17
CA ALA A 60 7.28 -32.33 47.76
C ALA A 60 8.78 -31.98 47.62
N ALA A 61 9.55 -32.88 47.03
CA ALA A 61 10.93 -32.61 46.64
C ALA A 61 10.92 -31.65 45.44
N THR A 62 11.46 -30.45 45.63
CA THR A 62 11.66 -29.45 44.58
C THR A 62 12.91 -29.80 43.78
N THR A 63 12.74 -30.33 42.59
CA THR A 63 13.80 -30.35 41.57
C THR A 63 13.93 -28.93 41.01
N PRO A 64 15.14 -28.34 40.95
CA PRO A 64 15.31 -27.02 40.32
C PRO A 64 15.05 -27.16 38.81
N ALA A 65 14.06 -26.42 38.33
CA ALA A 65 13.78 -26.30 36.90
C ALA A 65 14.97 -25.62 36.22
N VAL A 66 15.64 -26.37 35.34
CA VAL A 66 16.64 -25.82 34.42
C VAL A 66 15.90 -24.92 33.44
N ASN A 67 16.05 -23.60 33.63
CA ASN A 67 15.70 -22.63 32.59
C ASN A 67 16.64 -22.84 31.40
N GLN A 68 16.20 -23.62 30.42
CA GLN A 68 16.84 -23.59 29.11
C GLN A 68 16.58 -22.20 28.50
N PRO A 69 17.62 -21.46 28.11
CA PRO A 69 17.43 -20.26 27.29
C PRO A 69 16.76 -20.72 25.99
N SER A 70 15.60 -20.16 25.67
CA SER A 70 15.04 -20.34 24.33
C SER A 70 16.06 -19.80 23.34
N GLU A 71 16.66 -20.68 22.55
CA GLU A 71 17.54 -20.27 21.46
C GLU A 71 16.77 -19.28 20.60
N LYS A 72 17.23 -18.01 20.57
CA LYS A 72 16.72 -17.01 19.63
C LYS A 72 17.10 -17.49 18.24
N LYS A 73 16.24 -18.31 17.62
CA LYS A 73 16.36 -18.70 16.21
C LYS A 73 16.61 -17.44 15.40
N THR A 74 17.81 -17.33 14.85
CA THR A 74 18.17 -16.21 14.00
C THR A 74 17.33 -16.35 12.74
N LEU A 75 16.37 -15.45 12.54
CA LEU A 75 15.51 -15.48 11.37
C LEU A 75 16.36 -15.36 10.11
N ARG A 76 16.14 -16.28 9.17
CA ARG A 76 16.73 -16.16 7.84
C ARG A 76 16.26 -14.86 7.19
N LYS A 77 16.98 -14.42 6.16
CA LYS A 77 16.55 -13.32 5.31
C LYS A 77 15.16 -13.61 4.72
N GLY A 78 14.24 -12.65 4.81
CA GLY A 78 12.94 -12.73 4.15
C GLY A 78 13.07 -12.55 2.64
N THR A 79 12.22 -13.18 1.84
CA THR A 79 12.18 -13.05 0.39
C THR A 79 10.87 -12.39 -0.03
N ALA A 80 10.97 -11.22 -0.67
CA ALA A 80 9.82 -10.47 -1.15
C ALA A 80 9.85 -10.35 -2.67
N ILE A 81 8.77 -10.73 -3.35
CA ILE A 81 8.54 -10.40 -4.76
C ILE A 81 7.82 -9.06 -4.83
N ILE A 82 8.36 -8.12 -5.62
CA ILE A 82 7.73 -6.83 -5.89
C ILE A 82 7.57 -6.66 -7.39
N THR A 83 6.32 -6.61 -7.85
CA THR A 83 6.02 -6.35 -9.27
C THR A 83 6.25 -4.87 -9.59
N GLY A 84 6.83 -4.59 -10.76
CA GLY A 84 7.04 -3.20 -11.21
C GLY A 84 8.11 -2.44 -10.43
N ALA A 85 9.13 -3.14 -9.90
CA ALA A 85 10.19 -2.55 -9.09
C ALA A 85 11.27 -1.76 -9.86
N SER A 86 11.05 -1.45 -11.14
CA SER A 86 12.05 -0.74 -11.98
C SER A 86 12.03 0.80 -11.88
N SER A 87 11.03 1.37 -11.20
CA SER A 87 10.86 2.82 -11.00
C SER A 87 9.83 3.11 -9.91
N GLY A 88 9.74 4.36 -9.47
CA GLY A 88 8.66 4.85 -8.62
C GLY A 88 8.55 4.12 -7.28
N LEU A 89 7.31 3.97 -6.81
CA LEU A 89 6.97 3.28 -5.56
C LEU A 89 7.63 1.90 -5.42
N GLY A 90 7.61 1.09 -6.48
CA GLY A 90 8.18 -0.27 -6.45
C GLY A 90 9.69 -0.27 -6.23
N LEU A 91 10.43 0.63 -6.90
CA LEU A 91 11.87 0.77 -6.73
C LEU A 91 12.22 1.31 -5.34
N ALA A 92 11.51 2.33 -4.86
CA ALA A 92 11.71 2.89 -3.53
C ALA A 92 11.44 1.86 -2.42
N THR A 93 10.40 1.04 -2.59
CA THR A 93 10.10 -0.07 -1.67
C THR A 93 11.20 -1.14 -1.71
N ALA A 94 11.64 -1.54 -2.91
CA ALA A 94 12.71 -2.52 -3.07
C ALA A 94 14.00 -2.06 -2.38
N LYS A 95 14.36 -0.78 -2.57
CA LYS A 95 15.50 -0.14 -1.89
C LYS A 95 15.33 -0.18 -0.37
N SER A 96 14.20 0.32 0.13
CA SER A 96 13.94 0.41 1.57
C SER A 96 14.01 -0.95 2.28
N LEU A 97 13.53 -2.02 1.65
CA LEU A 97 13.64 -3.37 2.19
C LEU A 97 15.07 -3.92 2.12
N ALA A 98 15.71 -3.80 0.96
CA ALA A 98 17.02 -4.37 0.71
C ALA A 98 18.14 -3.71 1.53
N GLU A 99 18.04 -2.41 1.83
CA GLU A 99 19.02 -1.68 2.67
C GLU A 99 19.06 -2.18 4.12
N THR A 100 17.98 -2.80 4.60
CA THR A 100 17.96 -3.39 5.96
C THR A 100 18.88 -4.60 6.12
N GLY A 101 19.31 -5.22 5.01
CA GLY A 101 20.00 -6.51 5.00
C GLY A 101 19.14 -7.71 5.39
N LYS A 102 17.89 -7.48 5.85
CA LYS A 102 16.96 -8.54 6.30
C LYS A 102 16.08 -9.10 5.18
N TRP A 103 16.09 -8.47 4.00
CA TRP A 103 15.23 -8.85 2.88
C TRP A 103 16.01 -9.06 1.58
N HIS A 104 15.68 -10.14 0.88
CA HIS A 104 16.04 -10.39 -0.51
C HIS A 104 14.86 -10.01 -1.40
N VAL A 105 15.04 -9.04 -2.28
CA VAL A 105 13.95 -8.54 -3.13
C VAL A 105 14.05 -9.14 -4.53
N ILE A 106 13.03 -9.89 -4.93
CA ILE A 106 12.83 -10.28 -6.32
C ILE A 106 12.14 -9.13 -7.03
N MET A 107 12.90 -8.38 -7.82
CA MET A 107 12.42 -7.26 -8.61
C MET A 107 11.81 -7.77 -9.91
N ALA A 108 10.51 -8.07 -9.88
CA ALA A 108 9.78 -8.64 -11.02
C ALA A 108 9.36 -7.54 -11.99
N CYS A 109 10.04 -7.45 -13.15
CA CYS A 109 9.91 -6.32 -14.07
C CYS A 109 9.88 -6.76 -15.52
N ARG A 110 9.03 -6.09 -16.33
CA ARG A 110 8.96 -6.32 -17.79
C ARG A 110 10.27 -6.02 -18.50
N ASN A 111 10.95 -4.93 -18.13
CA ASN A 111 12.26 -4.59 -18.67
C ASN A 111 13.34 -4.85 -17.62
N PHE A 112 13.96 -6.02 -17.67
CA PHE A 112 14.97 -6.43 -16.70
C PHE A 112 16.25 -5.59 -16.78
N LEU A 113 16.68 -5.15 -17.97
CA LEU A 113 17.84 -4.27 -18.14
C LEU A 113 17.63 -2.91 -17.47
N LYS A 114 16.43 -2.33 -17.63
CA LYS A 114 16.03 -1.10 -16.95
C LYS A 114 16.01 -1.30 -15.44
N ALA A 115 15.44 -2.40 -14.96
CA ALA A 115 15.35 -2.71 -13.54
C ALA A 115 16.74 -2.88 -12.90
N GLU A 116 17.64 -3.59 -13.57
CA GLU A 116 19.02 -3.80 -13.13
C GLU A 116 19.79 -2.47 -13.03
N LYS A 117 19.67 -1.61 -14.06
CA LYS A 117 20.25 -0.27 -14.04
C LYS A 117 19.66 0.58 -12.90
N ALA A 118 18.34 0.54 -12.71
CA ALA A 118 17.65 1.28 -11.66
C ALA A 118 18.08 0.85 -10.26
N ALA A 119 18.18 -0.46 -10.00
CA ALA A 119 18.64 -1.01 -8.73
C ALA A 119 20.08 -0.57 -8.42
N LYS A 120 20.99 -0.65 -9.41
CA LYS A 120 22.37 -0.17 -9.28
C LYS A 120 22.44 1.32 -9.01
N SER A 121 21.71 2.14 -9.76
CA SER A 121 21.67 3.59 -9.57
C SER A 121 21.04 4.01 -8.24
N ALA A 122 20.11 3.22 -7.71
CA ALA A 122 19.49 3.45 -6.41
C ALA A 122 20.38 3.06 -5.22
N GLY A 123 21.51 2.38 -5.47
CA GLY A 123 22.46 1.93 -4.44
C GLY A 123 22.05 0.64 -3.73
N ILE A 124 21.18 -0.18 -4.33
CA ILE A 124 20.73 -1.43 -3.71
C ILE A 124 21.88 -2.45 -3.73
N PRO A 125 22.26 -3.07 -2.58
CA PRO A 125 23.32 -4.08 -2.55
C PRO A 125 22.97 -5.28 -3.43
N LYS A 126 23.91 -5.75 -4.27
CA LYS A 126 23.64 -6.76 -5.31
C LYS A 126 23.22 -8.11 -4.73
N GLU A 127 23.75 -8.46 -3.58
CA GLU A 127 23.40 -9.63 -2.78
C GLU A 127 21.98 -9.57 -2.21
N ASN A 128 21.34 -8.39 -2.23
CA ASN A 128 20.01 -8.17 -1.67
C ASN A 128 18.87 -8.10 -2.67
N TYR A 129 19.14 -8.25 -3.97
CA TYR A 129 18.08 -8.33 -4.96
C TYR A 129 18.39 -9.30 -6.10
N THR A 130 17.34 -9.72 -6.79
CA THR A 130 17.43 -10.42 -8.08
C THR A 130 16.37 -9.86 -9.00
N VAL A 131 16.78 -9.45 -10.20
CA VAL A 131 15.83 -9.02 -11.23
C VAL A 131 15.35 -10.25 -11.99
N MET A 132 14.03 -10.35 -12.16
CA MET A 132 13.39 -11.43 -12.92
C MET A 132 12.39 -10.82 -13.91
N HIS A 133 12.31 -11.40 -15.11
CA HIS A 133 11.38 -10.95 -16.14
C HIS A 133 9.94 -11.28 -15.75
N LEU A 134 9.07 -10.27 -15.78
CA LEU A 134 7.62 -10.43 -15.61
C LEU A 134 6.89 -9.37 -16.42
N ASP A 135 6.18 -9.79 -17.47
CA ASP A 135 5.16 -8.96 -18.12
C ASP A 135 3.77 -9.38 -17.66
N LEU A 136 3.09 -8.51 -16.92
CA LEU A 136 1.73 -8.77 -16.44
C LEU A 136 0.68 -8.65 -17.56
N ALA A 137 1.04 -8.10 -18.72
CA ALA A 137 0.21 -8.06 -19.91
C ALA A 137 0.31 -9.35 -20.76
N SER A 138 0.87 -10.43 -20.21
CA SER A 138 0.92 -11.76 -20.82
C SER A 138 0.76 -12.83 -19.73
N LEU A 139 -0.33 -13.59 -19.75
CA LEU A 139 -0.55 -14.66 -18.79
C LEU A 139 0.52 -15.75 -18.87
N GLU A 140 1.04 -16.01 -20.07
CA GLU A 140 2.18 -16.91 -20.27
C GLU A 140 3.45 -16.37 -19.59
N SER A 141 3.75 -15.07 -19.72
CA SER A 141 4.88 -14.48 -19.00
C SER A 141 4.72 -14.57 -17.48
N VAL A 142 3.49 -14.52 -16.95
CA VAL A 142 3.21 -14.71 -15.52
C VAL A 142 3.56 -16.14 -15.10
N ARG A 143 3.15 -17.15 -15.87
CA ARG A 143 3.46 -18.57 -15.60
C ARG A 143 4.96 -18.83 -15.65
N GLN A 144 5.64 -18.31 -16.68
CA GLN A 144 7.09 -18.43 -16.83
C GLN A 144 7.87 -17.76 -15.69
N PHE A 145 7.39 -16.61 -15.20
CA PHE A 145 7.97 -15.96 -14.03
C PHE A 145 7.87 -16.84 -12.78
N VAL A 146 6.69 -17.42 -12.52
CA VAL A 146 6.48 -18.32 -11.37
C VAL A 146 7.41 -19.53 -11.44
N ASP A 147 7.51 -20.17 -12.61
CA ASP A 147 8.43 -21.28 -12.81
C ASP A 147 9.89 -20.89 -12.59
N THR A 148 10.29 -19.72 -13.10
CA THR A 148 11.66 -19.20 -12.92
C THR A 148 11.95 -18.89 -11.44
N PHE A 149 10.98 -18.31 -10.73
CA PHE A 149 11.09 -18.07 -9.30
C PHE A 149 11.25 -19.38 -8.53
N ARG A 150 10.41 -20.39 -8.80
CA ARG A 150 10.49 -21.71 -8.16
C ARG A 150 11.83 -22.40 -8.41
N ARG A 151 12.34 -22.36 -9.65
CA ARG A 151 13.67 -22.89 -10.00
C ARG A 151 14.83 -22.20 -9.27
N SER A 152 14.63 -20.97 -8.78
CA SER A 152 15.64 -20.29 -7.97
C SER A 152 15.84 -20.93 -6.58
N GLY A 153 14.92 -21.80 -6.14
CA GLY A 153 14.98 -22.49 -4.85
C GLY A 153 14.75 -21.58 -3.65
N ARG A 154 14.36 -20.32 -3.85
CA ARG A 154 14.08 -19.37 -2.77
C ARG A 154 12.63 -19.54 -2.27
N PRO A 155 12.40 -19.55 -0.95
CA PRO A 155 11.04 -19.51 -0.41
C PRO A 155 10.38 -18.16 -0.69
N LEU A 156 9.06 -18.11 -0.74
CA LEU A 156 8.31 -16.85 -0.88
C LEU A 156 7.67 -16.45 0.44
N ASP A 157 8.05 -15.29 0.98
CA ASP A 157 7.51 -14.80 2.25
C ASP A 157 6.51 -13.68 2.05
N VAL A 158 6.78 -12.80 1.08
CA VAL A 158 5.90 -11.69 0.77
C VAL A 158 5.75 -11.49 -0.74
N LEU A 159 4.50 -11.37 -1.20
CA LEU A 159 4.16 -10.92 -2.55
C LEU A 159 3.58 -9.51 -2.50
N VAL A 160 4.19 -8.58 -3.25
CA VAL A 160 3.71 -7.20 -3.42
C VAL A 160 3.28 -6.98 -4.87
N CYS A 161 1.96 -6.93 -5.08
CA CYS A 161 1.33 -6.58 -6.35
C CYS A 161 1.27 -5.05 -6.47
N ASN A 162 2.37 -4.45 -6.94
CA ASN A 162 2.55 -3.00 -7.04
C ASN A 162 2.39 -2.46 -8.47
N ALA A 163 2.80 -3.21 -9.49
CA ALA A 163 2.83 -2.74 -10.86
C ALA A 163 1.48 -2.19 -11.33
N ALA A 164 1.50 -1.11 -12.10
CA ALA A 164 0.30 -0.62 -12.75
C ALA A 164 0.64 0.12 -14.03
N VAL A 165 -0.30 0.12 -14.97
CA VAL A 165 -0.34 1.00 -16.13
C VAL A 165 -1.56 1.91 -16.04
N TYR A 166 -1.42 3.12 -16.55
CA TYR A 166 -2.45 4.14 -16.54
C TYR A 166 -2.34 4.97 -17.81
N PHE A 167 -3.41 4.99 -18.62
CA PHE A 167 -3.49 5.69 -19.90
C PHE A 167 -4.72 6.60 -19.94
N PRO A 168 -4.76 7.67 -19.13
CA PRO A 168 -5.96 8.49 -18.97
C PRO A 168 -6.40 9.24 -20.23
N THR A 169 -5.47 9.51 -21.14
CA THR A 169 -5.77 10.26 -22.38
C THR A 169 -6.05 9.34 -23.57
N ALA A 170 -6.02 8.02 -23.38
CA ALA A 170 -6.32 7.06 -24.42
C ALA A 170 -7.79 7.19 -24.84
N LYS A 171 -8.00 7.38 -26.16
CA LYS A 171 -9.33 7.44 -26.77
C LYS A 171 -9.82 6.07 -27.25
N GLU A 172 -8.88 5.16 -27.52
CA GLU A 172 -9.14 3.82 -28.00
C GLU A 172 -8.47 2.80 -27.06
N PRO A 173 -9.08 1.63 -26.86
CA PRO A 173 -8.48 0.58 -26.04
C PRO A 173 -7.23 0.02 -26.72
N THR A 174 -6.30 -0.43 -25.88
CA THR A 174 -5.19 -1.30 -26.30
C THR A 174 -5.32 -2.61 -25.53
N PHE A 175 -4.68 -3.66 -26.03
CA PHE A 175 -4.91 -5.01 -25.52
C PHE A 175 -3.62 -5.69 -25.06
N THR A 176 -3.76 -6.58 -24.08
CA THR A 176 -2.73 -7.52 -23.65
C THR A 176 -2.43 -8.56 -24.73
N ALA A 177 -1.38 -9.37 -24.54
CA ALA A 177 -1.11 -10.51 -25.42
C ALA A 177 -2.26 -11.52 -25.48
N ASP A 178 -3.06 -11.58 -24.40
CA ASP A 178 -4.21 -12.47 -24.25
C ASP A 178 -5.54 -11.82 -24.70
N GLY A 179 -5.49 -10.58 -25.22
CA GLY A 179 -6.67 -9.90 -25.78
C GLY A 179 -7.55 -9.15 -24.79
N PHE A 180 -7.12 -8.94 -23.55
CA PHE A 180 -7.85 -8.13 -22.56
C PHE A 180 -7.51 -6.65 -22.70
N GLU A 181 -8.42 -5.74 -22.37
CA GLU A 181 -8.08 -4.32 -22.21
C GLU A 181 -6.86 -4.15 -21.30
N LEU A 182 -5.88 -3.36 -21.76
CA LEU A 182 -4.52 -3.34 -21.22
C LEU A 182 -4.45 -2.97 -19.73
N SER A 183 -5.24 -2.01 -19.26
CA SER A 183 -5.23 -1.55 -17.87
C SER A 183 -5.76 -2.62 -16.94
N VAL A 184 -6.93 -3.20 -17.23
CA VAL A 184 -7.54 -4.27 -16.43
C VAL A 184 -6.72 -5.56 -16.54
N GLY A 185 -6.28 -5.91 -17.74
CA GLY A 185 -5.45 -7.07 -18.00
C GLY A 185 -4.14 -7.04 -17.21
N THR A 186 -3.45 -5.89 -17.21
CA THR A 186 -2.17 -5.74 -16.49
C THR A 186 -2.36 -5.57 -14.99
N ASN A 187 -3.25 -4.66 -14.57
CA ASN A 187 -3.33 -4.23 -13.17
C ASN A 187 -4.06 -5.24 -12.29
N HIS A 188 -5.04 -5.95 -12.86
CA HIS A 188 -5.89 -6.92 -12.17
C HIS A 188 -5.62 -8.35 -12.64
N LEU A 189 -5.93 -8.73 -13.89
CA LEU A 189 -5.89 -10.15 -14.32
C LEU A 189 -4.50 -10.79 -14.21
N GLY A 190 -3.44 -10.09 -14.64
CA GLY A 190 -2.07 -10.56 -14.50
C GLY A 190 -1.66 -10.75 -13.03
N HIS A 191 -2.04 -9.82 -12.16
CA HIS A 191 -1.80 -9.94 -10.71
C HIS A 191 -2.65 -11.02 -10.05
N PHE A 192 -3.90 -11.20 -10.50
CA PHE A 192 -4.79 -12.23 -10.03
C PHE A 192 -4.18 -13.61 -10.30
N LEU A 193 -3.76 -13.87 -11.55
CA LEU A 193 -3.07 -15.10 -11.91
C LEU A 193 -1.78 -15.29 -11.08
N LEU A 194 -0.93 -14.26 -11.02
CA LEU A 194 0.33 -14.32 -10.26
C LEU A 194 0.09 -14.68 -8.79
N SER A 195 -0.86 -14.00 -8.16
CA SER A 195 -1.23 -14.19 -6.75
C SER A 195 -1.79 -15.58 -6.49
N ARG A 196 -2.58 -16.11 -7.43
CA ARG A 196 -3.13 -17.46 -7.33
C ARG A 196 -2.08 -18.54 -7.47
N LEU A 197 -1.16 -18.40 -8.41
CA LEU A 197 -0.08 -19.36 -8.63
C LEU A 197 0.91 -19.38 -7.46
N LEU A 198 1.23 -18.21 -6.89
CA LEU A 198 2.20 -18.07 -5.79
C LEU A 198 1.60 -18.26 -4.38
N LEU A 199 0.29 -18.51 -4.27
CA LEU A 199 -0.35 -18.76 -2.98
C LEU A 199 0.23 -20.01 -2.32
N ASP A 200 0.48 -21.07 -3.08
CA ASP A 200 1.07 -22.30 -2.55
C ASP A 200 2.52 -22.09 -2.06
N ASP A 201 3.29 -21.23 -2.74
CA ASP A 201 4.63 -20.85 -2.32
C ASP A 201 4.60 -20.05 -1.00
N LEU A 202 3.61 -19.15 -0.83
CA LEU A 202 3.38 -18.45 0.44
C LEU A 202 2.95 -19.41 1.56
N LYS A 203 2.10 -20.40 1.27
CA LYS A 203 1.65 -21.41 2.24
C LYS A 203 2.81 -22.24 2.77
N GLN A 204 3.77 -22.58 1.91
CA GLN A 204 4.93 -23.41 2.23
C GLN A 204 6.03 -22.65 3.00
N SER A 205 5.99 -21.32 3.02
CA SER A 205 6.97 -20.54 3.76
C SER A 205 6.92 -20.80 5.26
N ASP A 206 8.10 -20.90 5.88
CA ASP A 206 8.33 -20.98 7.31
C ASP A 206 8.49 -19.60 7.97
N TYR A 207 8.36 -18.51 7.20
CA TYR A 207 8.59 -17.17 7.71
C TYR A 207 7.44 -16.73 8.62
N PRO A 208 7.71 -16.05 9.76
CA PRO A 208 6.66 -15.69 10.71
C PRO A 208 5.56 -14.78 10.15
N GLN A 209 5.87 -14.03 9.10
CA GLN A 209 4.97 -13.03 8.51
C GLN A 209 4.85 -13.26 7.02
N ARG A 210 3.90 -14.10 6.64
CA ARG A 210 3.58 -14.41 5.24
C ARG A 210 2.51 -13.45 4.77
N ARG A 211 2.80 -12.65 3.74
CA ARG A 211 1.91 -11.56 3.32
C ARG A 211 1.70 -11.54 1.82
N LEU A 212 0.47 -11.24 1.41
CA LEU A 212 0.15 -10.84 0.05
C LEU A 212 -0.46 -9.45 0.10
N ILE A 213 0.22 -8.50 -0.54
CA ILE A 213 -0.08 -7.08 -0.46
C ILE A 213 -0.43 -6.58 -1.86
N ILE A 214 -1.63 -6.02 -2.03
CA ILE A 214 -2.09 -5.45 -3.31
C ILE A 214 -2.16 -3.94 -3.21
N VAL A 215 -1.35 -3.23 -4.01
CA VAL A 215 -1.38 -1.76 -4.03
C VAL A 215 -2.69 -1.29 -4.69
N GLY A 216 -3.55 -0.71 -3.86
CA GLY A 216 -4.84 -0.16 -4.26
C GLY A 216 -4.69 1.25 -4.82
N SER A 217 -5.79 2.01 -4.78
CA SER A 217 -5.78 3.43 -5.10
C SER A 217 -6.93 4.14 -4.42
N ILE A 218 -6.67 5.36 -3.93
CA ILE A 218 -7.72 6.26 -3.46
C ILE A 218 -8.71 6.61 -4.59
N THR A 219 -8.27 6.61 -5.85
CA THR A 219 -9.13 6.91 -7.01
C THR A 219 -10.12 5.79 -7.35
N GLY A 220 -9.88 4.56 -6.89
CA GLY A 220 -10.85 3.46 -6.96
C GLY A 220 -11.84 3.49 -5.79
N ASN A 221 -11.49 4.16 -4.69
CA ASN A 221 -12.34 4.24 -3.51
C ASN A 221 -13.20 5.52 -3.54
N THR A 222 -14.45 5.38 -3.97
CA THR A 222 -15.45 6.46 -4.05
C THR A 222 -15.87 7.04 -2.70
N ASN A 223 -15.39 6.53 -1.56
CA ASN A 223 -15.55 7.21 -0.26
C ASN A 223 -14.62 8.42 -0.11
N THR A 224 -13.72 8.64 -1.06
CA THR A 224 -12.71 9.71 -0.98
C THR A 224 -12.98 10.80 -2.01
N LEU A 225 -12.45 12.00 -1.76
CA LEU A 225 -12.56 13.12 -2.71
C LEU A 225 -12.01 12.74 -4.10
N ALA A 226 -10.86 12.08 -4.14
CA ALA A 226 -10.22 11.66 -5.39
C ALA A 226 -11.02 10.59 -6.14
N GLY A 227 -11.66 9.65 -5.44
CA GLY A 227 -12.55 8.66 -6.06
C GLY A 227 -13.84 9.25 -6.63
N ASN A 228 -14.23 10.45 -6.18
CA ASN A 228 -15.40 11.16 -6.70
C ASN A 228 -15.11 12.07 -7.90
N VAL A 229 -13.85 12.27 -8.27
CA VAL A 229 -13.48 13.02 -9.49
C VAL A 229 -13.84 12.17 -10.72
N PRO A 230 -14.68 12.66 -11.65
CA PRO A 230 -15.03 11.94 -12.87
C PRO A 230 -13.79 11.59 -13.74
N PRO A 231 -13.85 10.50 -14.53
CA PRO A 231 -14.88 9.45 -14.51
C PRO A 231 -14.80 8.62 -13.22
N LYS A 232 -15.92 8.14 -12.67
CA LYS A 232 -15.92 7.34 -11.43
C LYS A 232 -15.78 5.86 -11.74
N ALA A 233 -15.14 5.12 -10.84
CA ALA A 233 -15.14 3.66 -10.91
C ALA A 233 -16.57 3.14 -10.79
N ASN A 234 -16.94 2.20 -11.66
CA ASN A 234 -18.21 1.49 -11.64
C ASN A 234 -18.05 0.20 -12.42
N LEU A 235 -18.16 -0.94 -11.73
CA LEU A 235 -17.98 -2.25 -12.35
C LEU A 235 -19.29 -2.80 -12.93
N GLY A 236 -20.42 -2.13 -12.69
CA GLY A 236 -21.74 -2.56 -13.13
C GLY A 236 -22.06 -3.98 -12.66
N ASP A 237 -22.58 -4.80 -13.56
CA ASP A 237 -22.84 -6.22 -13.35
C ASP A 237 -21.70 -7.13 -13.85
N LEU A 238 -20.53 -6.56 -14.15
CA LEU A 238 -19.35 -7.25 -14.69
C LEU A 238 -19.56 -7.86 -16.09
N ARG A 239 -20.58 -7.45 -16.86
CA ARG A 239 -20.87 -8.05 -18.18
C ARG A 239 -19.71 -7.97 -19.16
N GLY A 240 -18.99 -6.85 -19.20
CA GLY A 240 -17.86 -6.67 -20.13
C GLY A 240 -16.64 -7.48 -19.71
N LEU A 241 -16.43 -7.63 -18.39
CA LEU A 241 -15.45 -8.58 -17.86
C LEU A 241 -15.84 -10.02 -18.23
N ALA A 242 -17.09 -10.42 -18.02
CA ALA A 242 -17.58 -11.75 -18.37
C ALA A 242 -17.48 -12.05 -19.88
N GLY A 243 -17.58 -11.03 -20.73
CA GLY A 243 -17.36 -11.13 -22.17
C GLY A 243 -15.89 -11.02 -22.61
N GLY A 244 -14.93 -10.95 -21.68
CA GLY A 244 -13.51 -11.07 -21.98
C GLY A 244 -12.78 -9.78 -22.36
N LEU A 245 -13.39 -8.59 -22.19
CA LEU A 245 -12.71 -7.29 -22.35
C LEU A 245 -11.99 -7.05 -23.70
N ASN A 246 -12.39 -7.74 -24.76
CA ASN A 246 -11.66 -7.77 -26.04
C ASN A 246 -12.12 -6.70 -27.05
N GLY A 247 -13.18 -5.95 -26.74
CA GLY A 247 -13.75 -4.95 -27.66
C GLY A 247 -14.42 -5.54 -28.92
N VAL A 248 -14.44 -6.87 -29.08
CA VAL A 248 -14.97 -7.57 -30.26
C VAL A 248 -16.05 -8.56 -29.81
N GLY A 249 -17.32 -8.19 -30.03
CA GLY A 249 -18.46 -8.97 -29.51
C GLY A 249 -18.70 -8.81 -28.00
N SER A 250 -17.80 -8.11 -27.31
CA SER A 250 -17.92 -7.66 -25.93
C SER A 250 -17.27 -6.27 -25.79
N SER A 251 -17.62 -5.53 -24.72
CA SER A 251 -16.99 -4.25 -24.38
C SER A 251 -15.56 -4.45 -23.86
N SER A 252 -14.71 -3.42 -24.00
CA SER A 252 -13.40 -3.30 -23.37
C SER A 252 -13.46 -2.76 -21.92
N MET A 253 -14.63 -2.35 -21.44
CA MET A 253 -14.87 -1.88 -20.08
C MET A 253 -15.56 -2.95 -19.23
N ILE A 254 -15.26 -2.99 -17.92
CA ILE A 254 -15.78 -4.03 -17.01
C ILE A 254 -17.31 -4.03 -16.93
N ASP A 255 -17.93 -2.86 -16.90
CA ASP A 255 -19.38 -2.67 -16.82
C ASP A 255 -20.11 -2.84 -18.17
N GLY A 256 -19.37 -3.00 -19.27
CA GLY A 256 -19.94 -3.11 -20.60
C GLY A 256 -20.12 -1.78 -21.34
N GLY A 257 -19.67 -0.65 -20.78
CA GLY A 257 -19.81 0.68 -21.38
C GLY A 257 -18.81 1.00 -22.50
N GLU A 258 -18.83 2.25 -22.95
CA GLU A 258 -17.84 2.82 -23.88
C GLU A 258 -16.47 2.98 -23.21
N PHE A 259 -15.41 2.83 -23.99
CA PHE A 259 -14.04 2.89 -23.47
C PHE A 259 -13.69 4.29 -22.92
N ASP A 260 -13.12 4.29 -21.71
CA ASP A 260 -12.49 5.46 -21.09
C ASP A 260 -11.25 4.98 -20.32
N GLY A 261 -10.06 5.41 -20.77
CA GLY A 261 -8.80 4.96 -20.19
C GLY A 261 -8.59 5.38 -18.72
N ALA A 262 -9.18 6.50 -18.30
CA ALA A 262 -9.13 6.93 -16.91
C ALA A 262 -10.06 6.08 -16.02
N LYS A 263 -11.25 5.75 -16.52
CA LYS A 263 -12.19 4.85 -15.87
C LYS A 263 -11.64 3.43 -15.79
N ALA A 264 -11.05 2.90 -16.87
CA ALA A 264 -10.48 1.54 -16.92
C ALA A 264 -9.43 1.32 -15.83
N TYR A 265 -8.56 2.31 -15.60
CA TYR A 265 -7.62 2.28 -14.48
C TYR A 265 -8.33 2.26 -13.12
N LYS A 266 -9.30 3.14 -12.88
CA LYS A 266 -10.03 3.19 -11.60
C LYS A 266 -10.79 1.89 -11.34
N ASP A 267 -11.45 1.34 -12.35
CA ASP A 267 -12.13 0.04 -12.31
C ASP A 267 -11.13 -1.08 -11.95
N SER A 268 -9.96 -1.12 -12.60
CA SER A 268 -8.91 -2.11 -12.27
C SER A 268 -8.45 -2.02 -10.81
N LYS A 269 -8.42 -0.82 -10.22
CA LYS A 269 -8.06 -0.62 -8.82
C LYS A 269 -9.16 -1.04 -7.86
N VAL A 270 -10.43 -0.93 -8.23
CA VAL A 270 -11.54 -1.53 -7.47
C VAL A 270 -11.45 -3.05 -7.51
N CYS A 271 -11.16 -3.64 -8.67
CA CYS A 271 -10.96 -5.09 -8.79
C CYS A 271 -9.85 -5.59 -7.86
N ASN A 272 -8.73 -4.86 -7.75
CA ASN A 272 -7.66 -5.18 -6.81
C ASN A 272 -8.12 -5.20 -5.34
N MET A 273 -8.97 -4.25 -4.94
CA MET A 273 -9.50 -4.18 -3.57
C MET A 273 -10.45 -5.35 -3.29
N LEU A 274 -11.39 -5.63 -4.20
CA LEU A 274 -12.32 -6.76 -4.10
C LEU A 274 -11.57 -8.10 -4.08
N THR A 275 -10.52 -8.23 -4.92
CA THR A 275 -9.67 -9.42 -4.96
C THR A 275 -8.95 -9.66 -3.65
N MET A 276 -8.42 -8.61 -3.02
CA MET A 276 -7.80 -8.71 -1.69
C MET A 276 -8.80 -9.23 -0.63
N GLN A 277 -10.03 -8.72 -0.65
CA GLN A 277 -11.07 -9.18 0.26
C GLN A 277 -11.41 -10.65 0.06
N GLU A 278 -11.49 -11.11 -1.19
CA GLU A 278 -11.73 -12.51 -1.51
C GLU A 278 -10.55 -13.41 -1.11
N PHE A 279 -9.31 -12.97 -1.30
CA PHE A 279 -8.15 -13.71 -0.80
C PHE A 279 -8.21 -13.87 0.73
N HIS A 280 -8.52 -12.78 1.45
CA HIS A 280 -8.71 -12.84 2.90
C HIS A 280 -9.83 -13.83 3.27
N ARG A 281 -11.02 -13.68 2.69
CA ARG A 281 -12.21 -14.49 3.00
C ARG A 281 -11.99 -15.97 2.69
N ARG A 282 -11.25 -16.29 1.62
CA ARG A 282 -11.05 -17.67 1.15
C ARG A 282 -9.89 -18.38 1.82
N TYR A 283 -8.83 -17.66 2.19
CA TYR A 283 -7.55 -18.32 2.54
C TYR A 283 -6.95 -17.90 3.88
N HIS A 284 -7.35 -16.77 4.49
CA HIS A 284 -6.67 -16.27 5.69
C HIS A 284 -6.74 -17.27 6.86
N GLU A 285 -7.95 -17.74 7.18
CA GLU A 285 -8.20 -18.65 8.31
C GLU A 285 -7.45 -20.00 8.15
N GLU A 286 -7.40 -20.54 6.92
CA GLU A 286 -6.75 -21.82 6.66
C GLU A 286 -5.22 -21.70 6.63
N THR A 287 -4.70 -20.64 6.01
CA THR A 287 -3.27 -20.55 5.67
C THR A 287 -2.45 -19.74 6.68
N GLY A 288 -3.11 -18.84 7.42
CA GLY A 288 -2.46 -17.83 8.24
C GLY A 288 -1.68 -16.77 7.44
N VAL A 289 -1.77 -16.78 6.11
CA VAL A 289 -1.23 -15.70 5.26
C VAL A 289 -2.08 -14.46 5.46
N SER A 290 -1.46 -13.30 5.67
CA SER A 290 -2.20 -12.05 5.72
C SER A 290 -2.35 -11.44 4.33
N PHE A 291 -3.56 -10.98 4.04
CA PHE A 291 -3.92 -10.33 2.80
C PHE A 291 -4.29 -8.90 3.11
N ALA A 292 -3.59 -7.94 2.50
CA ALA A 292 -3.86 -6.52 2.74
C ALA A 292 -3.79 -5.75 1.43
N SER A 293 -4.53 -4.64 1.38
CA SER A 293 -4.35 -3.63 0.36
C SER A 293 -3.88 -2.33 1.02
N LEU A 294 -3.29 -1.42 0.25
CA LEU A 294 -2.92 -0.11 0.78
C LEU A 294 -2.95 1.00 -0.26
N TYR A 295 -2.97 2.23 0.25
CA TYR A 295 -2.64 3.44 -0.47
C TYR A 295 -1.56 4.22 0.29
N PRO A 296 -0.34 4.34 -0.27
CA PRO A 296 0.79 4.93 0.45
C PRO A 296 0.77 6.47 0.45
N GLY A 297 -0.12 7.09 -0.34
CA GLY A 297 -0.21 8.53 -0.53
C GLY A 297 -0.20 8.94 -2.01
N CYS A 298 -0.36 10.24 -2.26
CA CYS A 298 -0.36 10.77 -3.62
C CYS A 298 1.07 11.01 -4.09
N ILE A 299 1.55 10.20 -5.02
CA ILE A 299 2.92 10.24 -5.52
C ILE A 299 2.93 10.90 -6.92
N ALA A 300 2.94 12.22 -6.94
CA ALA A 300 2.80 13.00 -8.19
C ALA A 300 4.04 12.95 -9.10
N GLU A 301 5.20 12.55 -8.57
CA GLU A 301 6.48 12.47 -9.31
C GLU A 301 6.61 11.19 -10.16
N THR A 302 5.75 10.19 -9.92
CA THR A 302 5.86 8.90 -10.60
C THR A 302 5.54 8.99 -12.08
N GLY A 303 6.21 8.15 -12.88
CA GLY A 303 5.91 8.00 -14.30
C GLY A 303 4.48 7.51 -14.62
N LEU A 304 3.71 7.06 -13.62
CA LEU A 304 2.33 6.61 -13.77
C LEU A 304 1.40 7.76 -14.19
N PHE A 305 1.61 8.97 -13.65
CA PHE A 305 0.76 10.14 -13.92
C PHE A 305 1.31 11.05 -15.02
N ARG A 306 2.30 10.60 -15.80
CA ARG A 306 3.06 11.42 -16.76
C ARG A 306 2.21 12.19 -17.78
N GLU A 307 1.09 11.61 -18.24
CA GLU A 307 0.18 12.27 -19.20
C GLU A 307 -0.56 13.44 -18.57
N HIS A 308 -0.80 13.36 -17.26
CA HIS A 308 -1.38 14.44 -16.50
C HIS A 308 -0.34 15.47 -16.04
N ILE A 309 0.96 15.14 -15.93
CA ILE A 309 2.00 16.04 -15.40
C ILE A 309 1.98 17.46 -16.02
N PRO A 310 1.78 17.70 -17.33
CA PRO A 310 1.70 19.06 -17.87
C PRO A 310 0.47 19.85 -17.38
N LEU A 311 -0.72 19.23 -17.43
CA LEU A 311 -1.98 19.82 -16.97
C LEU A 311 -2.00 19.97 -15.44
N PHE A 312 -1.46 18.96 -14.74
CA PHE A 312 -1.29 18.95 -13.30
C PHE A 312 -0.33 20.04 -12.88
N ARG A 313 0.87 20.19 -13.48
CA ARG A 313 1.81 21.28 -13.15
C ARG A 313 1.22 22.68 -13.31
N LEU A 314 0.31 22.88 -14.26
CA LEU A 314 -0.37 24.16 -14.47
C LEU A 314 -1.47 24.43 -13.41
N LEU A 315 -2.20 23.41 -12.99
CA LEU A 315 -3.28 23.49 -12.00
C LEU A 315 -2.81 23.23 -10.55
N PHE A 316 -1.57 22.75 -10.36
CA PHE A 316 -1.07 22.18 -9.11
C PHE A 316 -0.72 23.16 -7.99
N PRO A 317 -0.21 24.38 -8.22
CA PRO A 317 0.22 25.22 -7.10
C PRO A 317 -0.92 25.61 -6.13
N PRO A 318 -2.16 25.91 -6.59
CA PRO A 318 -3.31 26.09 -5.70
C PRO A 318 -3.87 24.75 -5.18
N PHE A 319 -3.88 23.70 -6.01
CA PHE A 319 -4.40 22.36 -5.65
C PHE A 319 -3.54 21.66 -4.58
N GLN A 320 -2.21 21.84 -4.63
CA GLN A 320 -1.27 21.38 -3.61
C GLN A 320 -1.43 22.13 -2.28
N LYS A 321 -1.62 23.45 -2.34
CA LYS A 321 -1.70 24.30 -1.15
C LYS A 321 -3.01 24.12 -0.37
N TYR A 322 -4.12 23.83 -1.05
CA TYR A 322 -5.45 23.81 -0.42
C TYR A 322 -6.18 22.46 -0.44
N ILE A 323 -5.81 21.50 -1.31
CA ILE A 323 -6.55 20.24 -1.49
C ILE A 323 -5.70 18.98 -1.20
N THR A 324 -4.45 18.87 -1.66
CA THR A 324 -3.67 17.62 -1.53
C THR A 324 -2.78 17.53 -0.30
N LYS A 325 -3.30 17.77 0.91
CA LYS A 325 -2.56 17.53 2.17
C LYS A 325 -1.92 16.12 2.33
N GLY A 326 -2.13 15.19 1.37
CA GLY A 326 -1.55 13.85 1.29
C GLY A 326 -0.55 13.61 0.15
N TYR A 327 0.18 14.62 -0.33
CA TYR A 327 1.35 14.42 -1.19
C TYR A 327 2.47 13.70 -0.44
N VAL A 328 3.14 12.75 -1.11
CA VAL A 328 4.22 11.95 -0.54
C VAL A 328 5.30 11.74 -1.59
N SER A 329 6.57 11.87 -1.20
CA SER A 329 7.70 11.54 -2.09
C SER A 329 7.74 10.04 -2.41
N GLU A 330 8.40 9.65 -3.50
CA GLU A 330 8.57 8.23 -3.83
C GLU A 330 9.27 7.46 -2.70
N ASP A 331 10.26 8.07 -2.06
CA ASP A 331 11.02 7.49 -0.94
C ASP A 331 10.14 7.22 0.29
N GLU A 332 9.36 8.22 0.72
CA GLU A 332 8.46 8.08 1.87
C GLU A 332 7.34 7.07 1.57
N ALA A 333 6.78 7.08 0.36
CA ALA A 333 5.78 6.09 -0.05
C ALA A 333 6.37 4.68 -0.10
N GLY A 334 7.62 4.53 -0.55
CA GLY A 334 8.36 3.27 -0.53
C GLY A 334 8.60 2.74 0.88
N LYS A 335 8.96 3.62 1.83
CA LYS A 335 9.09 3.27 3.25
C LYS A 335 7.78 2.81 3.86
N ARG A 336 6.67 3.46 3.54
CA ARG A 336 5.32 3.07 3.99
C ARG A 336 4.92 1.68 3.48
N LEU A 337 5.19 1.38 2.22
CA LEU A 337 4.95 0.05 1.66
C LEU A 337 5.90 -0.99 2.30
N ALA A 338 7.17 -0.66 2.51
CA ALA A 338 8.12 -1.53 3.21
C ALA A 338 7.72 -1.80 4.68
N GLN A 339 7.08 -0.85 5.36
CA GLN A 339 6.49 -1.05 6.68
C GLN A 339 5.35 -2.07 6.63
N VAL A 340 4.43 -2.00 5.65
CA VAL A 340 3.38 -3.02 5.49
C VAL A 340 3.93 -4.38 5.10
N VAL A 341 5.13 -4.44 4.52
CA VAL A 341 5.83 -5.72 4.25
C VAL A 341 6.42 -6.31 5.53
N SER A 342 7.02 -5.49 6.40
CA SER A 342 7.96 -5.97 7.42
C SER A 342 7.58 -5.71 8.89
N ASP A 343 6.67 -4.77 9.15
CA ASP A 343 6.30 -4.38 10.51
C ASP A 343 5.21 -5.32 11.07
N PRO A 344 5.47 -6.04 12.18
CA PRO A 344 4.48 -6.90 12.82
C PRO A 344 3.16 -6.19 13.18
N SER A 345 3.19 -4.89 13.49
CA SER A 345 2.00 -4.11 13.85
C SER A 345 1.02 -3.92 12.69
N LEU A 346 1.50 -4.05 11.44
CA LEU A 346 0.71 -3.91 10.22
C LEU A 346 0.39 -5.26 9.57
N SER A 347 0.39 -6.34 10.35
CA SER A 347 0.17 -7.72 9.88
C SER A 347 -1.29 -8.13 9.74
N LYS A 348 -2.23 -7.31 10.21
CA LYS A 348 -3.68 -7.60 10.16
C LYS A 348 -4.13 -7.88 8.72
N SER A 349 -4.89 -8.95 8.54
CA SER A 349 -5.46 -9.34 7.24
C SER A 349 -6.84 -8.69 7.00
N GLY A 350 -7.24 -8.61 5.74
CA GLY A 350 -8.56 -8.11 5.32
C GLY A 350 -8.68 -6.58 5.36
N VAL A 351 -7.56 -5.87 5.50
CA VAL A 351 -7.53 -4.42 5.73
C VAL A 351 -7.05 -3.64 4.52
N TYR A 352 -7.46 -2.37 4.47
CA TYR A 352 -6.96 -1.39 3.53
C TYR A 352 -6.18 -0.31 4.27
N TRP A 353 -4.85 -0.39 4.26
CA TRP A 353 -3.99 0.56 4.96
C TRP A 353 -3.91 1.90 4.24
N SER A 354 -3.98 2.99 5.00
CA SER A 354 -3.74 4.34 4.52
C SER A 354 -2.94 5.12 5.57
N TRP A 355 -2.36 6.25 5.16
CA TRP A 355 -1.59 7.12 6.06
C TRP A 355 -2.25 8.48 6.20
N ASN A 356 -2.20 9.01 7.42
CA ASN A 356 -2.60 10.38 7.70
C ASN A 356 -1.42 11.34 7.47
N ASN A 357 -1.66 12.64 7.67
CA ASN A 357 -0.65 13.68 7.44
C ASN A 357 0.54 13.60 8.42
N ASN A 358 0.38 12.87 9.53
CA ASN A 358 1.43 12.66 10.53
C ASN A 358 2.22 11.35 10.27
N SER A 359 2.09 10.77 9.07
CA SER A 359 2.67 9.47 8.70
C SER A 359 2.28 8.31 9.63
N SER A 360 1.16 8.41 10.35
CA SER A 360 0.60 7.27 11.07
C SER A 360 -0.30 6.47 10.15
N SER A 361 -0.14 5.14 10.14
CA SER A 361 -1.02 4.23 9.43
C SER A 361 -2.36 4.08 10.14
N PHE A 362 -3.41 3.84 9.37
CA PHE A 362 -4.74 3.52 9.87
C PHE A 362 -5.49 2.61 8.89
N GLU A 363 -6.49 1.91 9.40
CA GLU A 363 -7.41 1.10 8.58
C GLU A 363 -8.44 2.03 7.91
N ASN A 364 -8.40 2.11 6.60
CA ASN A 364 -9.27 2.97 5.83
C ASN A 364 -10.53 2.22 5.35
N GLN A 365 -11.66 2.92 5.32
CA GLN A 365 -12.94 2.33 4.94
C GLN A 365 -13.07 2.24 3.42
N LEU A 366 -13.40 1.05 2.92
CA LEU A 366 -13.67 0.79 1.52
C LEU A 366 -15.05 1.33 1.11
N SER A 367 -15.18 1.76 -0.15
CA SER A 367 -16.47 2.18 -0.71
C SER A 367 -17.45 1.03 -0.80
N LYS A 368 -18.74 1.34 -0.93
CA LYS A 368 -19.78 0.34 -1.18
C LYS A 368 -19.42 -0.55 -2.38
N GLU A 369 -18.92 0.05 -3.46
CA GLU A 369 -18.49 -0.67 -4.66
C GLU A 369 -17.28 -1.59 -4.40
N ALA A 370 -16.31 -1.13 -3.61
CA ALA A 370 -15.08 -1.86 -3.29
C ALA A 370 -15.20 -2.80 -2.06
N SER A 371 -16.40 -2.93 -1.48
CA SER A 371 -16.70 -3.82 -0.34
C SER A 371 -17.93 -4.70 -0.56
N ASP A 372 -18.44 -4.75 -1.79
CA ASP A 372 -19.57 -5.55 -2.20
C ASP A 372 -19.16 -7.04 -2.33
N ALA A 373 -19.57 -7.84 -1.34
CA ALA A 373 -19.17 -9.25 -1.25
C ALA A 373 -19.70 -10.13 -2.40
N GLU A 374 -20.90 -9.83 -2.93
CA GLU A 374 -21.45 -10.60 -4.05
C GLU A 374 -20.71 -10.28 -5.34
N LYS A 375 -20.43 -8.99 -5.57
CA LYS A 375 -19.61 -8.53 -6.69
C LYS A 375 -18.20 -9.06 -6.60
N ALA A 376 -17.59 -9.09 -5.42
CA ALA A 376 -16.26 -9.66 -5.20
C ALA A 376 -16.21 -11.14 -5.58
N ARG A 377 -17.22 -11.92 -5.17
CA ARG A 377 -17.34 -13.35 -5.52
C ARG A 377 -17.48 -13.56 -7.03
N LYS A 378 -18.35 -12.78 -7.69
CA LYS A 378 -18.55 -12.87 -9.15
C LYS A 378 -17.29 -12.45 -9.91
N LEU A 379 -16.62 -11.37 -9.46
CA LEU A 379 -15.34 -10.92 -10.01
C LEU A 379 -14.30 -12.04 -9.94
N TRP A 380 -14.21 -12.74 -8.80
CA TRP A 380 -13.28 -13.85 -8.61
C TRP A 380 -13.53 -14.98 -9.61
N GLU A 381 -14.77 -15.48 -9.67
CA GLU A 381 -15.16 -16.61 -10.54
C GLU A 381 -14.93 -16.30 -12.03
N VAL A 382 -15.27 -15.08 -12.47
CA VAL A 382 -15.01 -14.65 -13.84
C VAL A 382 -13.51 -14.52 -14.09
N SER A 383 -12.75 -13.95 -13.14
CA SER A 383 -11.30 -13.81 -13.28
C SER A 383 -10.61 -15.18 -13.39
N GLU A 384 -11.03 -16.18 -12.60
CA GLU A 384 -10.50 -17.56 -12.71
C GLU A 384 -10.67 -18.14 -14.11
N LYS A 385 -11.85 -17.97 -14.71
CA LYS A 385 -12.11 -18.43 -16.08
C LYS A 385 -11.22 -17.71 -17.09
N LEU A 386 -11.15 -16.39 -17.01
CA LEU A 386 -10.36 -15.58 -17.94
C LEU A 386 -8.86 -15.88 -17.88
N VAL A 387 -8.33 -16.22 -16.70
CA VAL A 387 -6.90 -16.55 -16.56
C VAL A 387 -6.57 -18.04 -16.72
N GLY A 388 -7.58 -18.86 -17.04
CA GLY A 388 -7.42 -20.30 -17.23
C GLY A 388 -7.07 -21.05 -15.94
N LEU A 389 -7.78 -20.76 -14.85
CA LEU A 389 -7.72 -21.48 -13.58
C LEU A 389 -9.00 -22.28 -13.24
N ALA A 390 -10.09 -22.07 -13.98
CA ALA A 390 -11.39 -22.71 -13.77
C ALA A 390 -11.84 -23.54 -14.98
#